data_AF-A0A7Z9UBF8-F1
#
_entry.id   AF-A0A7Z9UBF8-F1
#
_cell.length_a   1.000
_cell.length_b   1.000
_cell.length_c   1.000
_cell.angle_alpha   90.00
_cell.angle_beta   90.00
_cell.angle_gamma   90.00
#
_symmetry.space_group_name_H-M   'P 1'
#
loop_
_entity.id
_entity.type
_entity.pdbx_description
1 polymer ?
#
loop_
_entity_poly.entity_id
_entity_poly.type
_entity_poly.pdbx_seq_one_letter_code
_entity_poly.pdbx_strand_id
1 'polypeptide(L)'
;MITGIPQVRRISVPARGAVSSPGVASVSENFGDGLSLNALPNQASRQRLSSLAGLSESLMGAPAPGHAHEEPNTASTVNQLSPQELDRERRRYSHIYDSLRTGQPQTFRNSRGEQVTYALRANRDQGDYRNYTLQIGRNQVEVNLANRVDEATALGRISDYYSLQPEQLRGAVETIKVEMGANPRNSYWEKEYGMPGFQSAAVGGGGRITVFGGLPQLKERTFHHEFGHNIGNAVRIAQDRESRRAGTLSSDRALDRQTGDADSPNLPRGHSAARQADGRSVTSYGDRSIAEDFAEFYEEYLLAKGRGNNAVQQLKRNFPNRFALLEREVLSRRLSR
;
A
#
# COMPACT_ATOMS: atom_id res chain seq x y z
N MET A 1 7.61 35.87 -68.89
CA MET A 1 6.63 34.83 -69.27
C MET A 1 6.64 33.80 -68.13
N ILE A 2 5.52 33.60 -67.43
CA ILE A 2 4.62 32.42 -67.55
C ILE A 2 5.30 31.12 -67.03
N THR A 3 4.77 30.30 -66.12
CA THR A 3 3.74 30.33 -65.03
C THR A 3 3.80 28.94 -64.36
N GLY A 4 3.31 28.76 -63.13
CA GLY A 4 2.82 27.43 -62.71
C GLY A 4 2.91 27.08 -61.22
N ILE A 5 1.78 27.14 -60.51
CA ILE A 5 1.62 26.64 -59.14
C ILE A 5 0.87 25.29 -59.19
N PRO A 6 1.31 24.22 -58.51
CA PRO A 6 0.52 23.00 -58.33
C PRO A 6 -0.57 23.17 -57.26
N GLN A 7 -1.81 22.82 -57.61
CA GLN A 7 -2.98 22.86 -56.73
C GLN A 7 -3.08 21.60 -55.85
N VAL A 8 -3.39 21.75 -54.57
CA VAL A 8 -3.78 20.63 -53.69
C VAL A 8 -5.31 20.49 -53.70
N ARG A 9 -5.82 19.34 -54.14
CA ARG A 9 -7.27 19.06 -54.21
C ARG A 9 -7.86 18.84 -52.81
N ARG A 10 -8.97 19.55 -52.52
CA ARG A 10 -9.90 19.19 -51.44
C ARG A 10 -10.69 17.93 -51.80
N ILE A 11 -11.03 17.13 -50.80
CA ILE A 11 -12.11 16.14 -50.85
C ILE A 11 -13.10 16.50 -49.74
N SER A 12 -14.38 16.64 -50.09
CA SER A 12 -15.47 17.00 -49.16
C SER A 12 -16.73 16.19 -49.48
N VAL A 13 -17.28 15.45 -48.51
CA VAL A 13 -18.69 14.99 -48.48
C VAL A 13 -19.08 14.64 -47.01
N PRO A 14 -20.38 14.53 -46.62
CA PRO A 14 -21.13 15.68 -46.10
C PRO A 14 -21.75 15.45 -44.70
N ALA A 15 -22.42 16.48 -44.17
CA ALA A 15 -23.21 16.41 -42.95
C ALA A 15 -24.71 16.11 -43.19
N ARG A 16 -25.35 15.45 -42.22
CA ARG A 16 -26.79 15.39 -41.90
C ARG A 16 -26.87 15.21 -40.37
N GLY A 17 -27.83 15.71 -39.59
CA GLY A 17 -29.00 16.56 -39.80
C GLY A 17 -29.71 16.68 -38.43
N ALA A 18 -30.36 17.80 -38.09
CA ALA A 18 -30.76 18.12 -36.71
C ALA A 18 -32.27 17.95 -36.41
N VAL A 19 -32.59 17.42 -35.22
CA VAL A 19 -33.92 17.33 -34.54
C VAL A 19 -33.67 17.03 -33.04
N SER A 20 -34.37 17.51 -32.00
CA SER A 20 -35.07 18.78 -31.69
C SER A 20 -35.31 18.89 -30.16
N SER A 21 -35.30 20.10 -29.56
CA SER A 21 -35.70 20.31 -28.14
C SER A 21 -37.24 20.38 -27.98
N PRO A 22 -37.80 20.18 -26.76
CA PRO A 22 -37.91 21.23 -25.72
C PRO A 22 -37.63 20.70 -24.30
N GLY A 23 -37.63 21.46 -23.20
CA GLY A 23 -37.79 22.91 -23.01
C GLY A 23 -38.40 23.25 -21.63
N VAL A 24 -37.59 23.84 -20.75
CA VAL A 24 -37.92 24.78 -19.64
C VAL A 24 -38.92 24.35 -18.53
N ALA A 25 -38.42 24.32 -17.29
CA ALA A 25 -39.11 24.89 -16.13
C ALA A 25 -38.07 25.35 -15.08
N SER A 26 -38.11 26.63 -14.71
CA SER A 26 -37.18 27.30 -13.81
C SER A 26 -37.90 27.83 -12.56
N VAL A 27 -37.29 27.70 -11.37
CA VAL A 27 -37.49 28.65 -10.27
C VAL A 27 -36.15 28.84 -9.54
N SER A 28 -35.82 30.09 -9.25
CA SER A 28 -34.66 30.54 -8.46
C SER A 28 -35.11 31.13 -7.13
N GLU A 29 -34.27 31.03 -6.08
CA GLU A 29 -34.00 32.07 -5.07
C GLU A 29 -33.02 31.47 -4.04
N ASN A 30 -31.73 31.83 -4.02
CA ASN A 30 -31.07 33.08 -3.59
C ASN A 30 -30.97 33.26 -2.05
N PHE A 31 -29.76 33.04 -1.51
CA PHE A 31 -29.06 33.70 -0.39
C PHE A 31 -27.76 32.87 -0.16
N GLY A 32 -26.54 33.40 -0.01
CA GLY A 32 -25.96 34.74 -0.14
C GLY A 32 -24.41 34.60 -0.19
N ASP A 33 -23.69 35.64 -0.58
CA ASP A 33 -22.29 35.55 -1.05
C ASP A 33 -21.22 35.11 -0.04
N GLY A 34 -20.10 34.56 -0.57
CA GLY A 34 -18.78 34.83 0.04
C GLY A 34 -17.75 33.69 0.12
N LEU A 35 -17.25 33.16 -1.01
CA LEU A 35 -15.81 33.11 -1.36
C LEU A 35 -15.56 32.33 -2.67
N SER A 36 -14.61 32.81 -3.47
CA SER A 36 -14.45 32.44 -4.89
C SER A 36 -13.79 31.07 -5.12
N LEU A 37 -14.42 30.23 -5.95
CA LEU A 37 -13.88 28.97 -6.48
C LEU A 37 -13.69 29.07 -8.01
N ASN A 38 -12.59 29.69 -8.43
CA ASN A 38 -12.00 29.53 -9.76
C ASN A 38 -10.54 29.06 -9.57
N ALA A 39 -10.04 28.01 -10.22
CA ALA A 39 -10.62 27.22 -11.31
C ALA A 39 -10.07 25.78 -11.37
N LEU A 40 -10.91 24.85 -11.83
CA LEU A 40 -10.48 23.64 -12.56
C LEU A 40 -11.58 23.24 -13.56
N PRO A 41 -11.33 23.24 -14.88
CA PRO A 41 -12.36 22.94 -15.86
C PRO A 41 -12.49 21.45 -16.21
N ASN A 42 -13.68 21.16 -16.73
CA ASN A 42 -14.08 20.04 -17.57
C ASN A 42 -14.36 18.66 -16.91
N GLN A 43 -15.42 18.02 -17.42
CA GLN A 43 -16.01 16.77 -16.91
C GLN A 43 -15.08 15.56 -17.10
N ALA A 44 -14.23 15.61 -18.13
CA ALA A 44 -13.15 14.64 -18.35
C ALA A 44 -12.13 14.59 -17.20
N SER A 45 -11.88 15.71 -16.51
CA SER A 45 -11.01 15.77 -15.33
C SER A 45 -11.62 15.01 -14.15
N ARG A 46 -12.94 15.13 -13.95
CA ARG A 46 -13.70 14.37 -12.94
C ARG A 46 -13.77 12.88 -13.30
N GLN A 47 -13.98 12.53 -14.57
CA GLN A 47 -13.95 11.14 -15.04
C GLN A 47 -12.57 10.49 -14.95
N ARG A 48 -11.47 11.26 -15.14
CA ARG A 48 -10.11 10.79 -14.86
C ARG A 48 -9.84 10.61 -13.38
N LEU A 49 -10.35 11.49 -12.51
CA LEU A 49 -10.24 11.33 -11.06
C LEU A 49 -11.04 10.13 -10.55
N SER A 50 -12.24 9.86 -11.08
CA SER A 50 -13.01 8.67 -10.70
C SER A 50 -12.50 7.38 -11.34
N SER A 51 -11.87 7.42 -12.54
CA SER A 51 -11.19 6.24 -13.08
C SER A 51 -9.85 5.96 -12.40
N LEU A 52 -9.12 6.98 -11.94
CA LEU A 52 -7.96 6.82 -11.06
C LEU A 52 -8.36 6.33 -9.66
N ALA A 53 -9.51 6.75 -9.13
CA ALA A 53 -10.07 6.19 -7.90
C ALA A 53 -10.43 4.70 -8.07
N GLY A 54 -11.16 4.34 -9.14
CA GLY A 54 -11.48 2.92 -9.42
C GLY A 54 -10.24 2.05 -9.70
N LEU A 55 -9.19 2.61 -10.31
CA LEU A 55 -7.91 1.93 -10.49
C LEU A 55 -7.11 1.82 -9.18
N SER A 56 -7.19 2.79 -8.26
CA SER A 56 -6.56 2.68 -6.94
C SER A 56 -7.30 1.71 -6.03
N GLU A 57 -8.63 1.61 -6.15
CA GLU A 57 -9.47 0.63 -5.45
C GLU A 57 -9.16 -0.81 -5.88
N SER A 58 -8.84 -1.03 -7.16
CA SER A 58 -8.33 -2.30 -7.66
C SER A 58 -6.90 -2.64 -7.18
N LEU A 59 -6.18 -1.72 -6.52
CA LEU A 59 -4.76 -1.89 -6.15
C LEU A 59 -4.49 -1.79 -4.63
N MET A 60 -5.44 -1.30 -3.85
CA MET A 60 -5.35 -1.38 -2.39
C MET A 60 -5.58 -2.83 -1.95
N GLY A 61 -4.72 -3.31 -1.07
CA GLY A 61 -4.87 -4.62 -0.46
C GLY A 61 -5.94 -4.61 0.62
N ALA A 62 -6.06 -5.77 1.23
CA ALA A 62 -6.94 -6.04 2.33
C ALA A 62 -6.35 -5.39 3.63
N PRO A 63 -7.15 -4.93 4.61
CA PRO A 63 -6.63 -4.33 5.83
C PRO A 63 -6.10 -5.36 6.84
N ALA A 64 -4.95 -5.10 7.47
CA ALA A 64 -4.61 -5.80 8.71
C ALA A 64 -5.60 -5.45 9.85
N PRO A 65 -6.04 -6.42 10.67
CA PRO A 65 -6.99 -6.19 11.75
C PRO A 65 -6.32 -5.49 12.93
N GLY A 66 -7.08 -4.61 13.58
CA GLY A 66 -6.80 -4.15 14.94
C GLY A 66 -6.79 -5.34 15.90
N HIS A 67 -5.86 -5.37 16.84
CA HIS A 67 -5.71 -6.44 17.83
C HIS A 67 -6.89 -6.57 18.84
N ALA A 68 -8.05 -5.97 18.57
CA ALA A 68 -9.28 -6.09 19.37
C ALA A 68 -10.14 -7.32 19.01
N HIS A 69 -9.59 -8.27 18.23
CA HIS A 69 -10.21 -9.59 18.00
C HIS A 69 -9.59 -10.72 18.85
N GLU A 70 -8.62 -10.42 19.71
CA GLU A 70 -8.37 -11.19 20.93
C GLU A 70 -9.23 -10.58 22.06
N GLU A 71 -10.48 -11.06 22.12
CA GLU A 71 -11.57 -10.67 23.04
C GLU A 71 -12.14 -9.23 22.93
N PRO A 72 -13.46 -9.06 23.15
CA PRO A 72 -14.12 -7.77 22.95
C PRO A 72 -13.90 -6.85 24.16
N ASN A 73 -13.20 -5.73 23.95
CA ASN A 73 -13.24 -4.61 24.89
C ASN A 73 -13.89 -3.37 24.28
N THR A 74 -14.93 -2.92 24.96
CA THR A 74 -15.79 -1.80 24.59
C THR A 74 -15.09 -0.45 24.69
N ALA A 75 -15.39 0.44 23.73
CA ALA A 75 -15.34 1.90 23.85
C ALA A 75 -14.03 2.57 24.35
N SER A 76 -13.31 3.17 23.40
CA SER A 76 -12.86 4.57 23.52
C SER A 76 -12.04 5.00 24.75
N THR A 77 -10.87 4.42 25.04
CA THR A 77 -9.72 5.14 25.68
C THR A 77 -8.36 4.38 25.68
N VAL A 78 -7.91 3.77 24.57
CA VAL A 78 -6.55 3.14 24.51
C VAL A 78 -5.77 3.49 23.22
N ASN A 79 -5.56 4.78 22.96
CA ASN A 79 -4.86 5.28 21.76
C ASN A 79 -3.44 5.84 22.01
N GLN A 80 -2.84 5.57 23.18
CA GLN A 80 -1.48 6.01 23.51
C GLN A 80 -0.72 4.89 24.23
N LEU A 81 0.58 4.77 23.92
CA LEU A 81 1.52 3.99 24.73
C LEU A 81 1.55 4.58 26.15
N SER A 82 1.82 3.76 27.16
CA SER A 82 2.02 4.30 28.51
C SER A 82 3.22 5.28 28.52
N PRO A 83 3.25 6.27 29.44
CA PRO A 83 4.37 7.21 29.51
C PRO A 83 5.74 6.53 29.65
N GLN A 84 5.80 5.38 30.35
CA GLN A 84 7.02 4.60 30.55
C GLN A 84 7.49 3.88 29.27
N GLU A 85 6.56 3.37 28.45
CA GLU A 85 6.88 2.77 27.15
C GLU A 85 7.34 3.84 26.15
N LEU A 86 6.64 4.97 26.11
CA LEU A 86 7.00 6.08 25.23
C LEU A 86 8.39 6.64 25.56
N ASP A 87 8.69 6.81 26.85
CA ASP A 87 10.00 7.25 27.34
C ASP A 87 11.13 6.23 27.04
N ARG A 88 10.84 4.92 27.13
CA ARG A 88 11.76 3.85 26.70
C ARG A 88 12.05 3.91 25.20
N GLU A 89 11.02 4.06 24.37
CA GLU A 89 11.15 4.14 22.91
C GLU A 89 11.86 5.43 22.47
N ARG A 90 11.56 6.57 23.09
CA ARG A 90 12.28 7.84 22.85
C ARG A 90 13.77 7.74 23.18
N ARG A 91 14.16 7.06 24.27
CA ARG A 91 15.58 6.76 24.55
C ARG A 91 16.19 5.84 23.49
N ARG A 92 15.48 4.78 23.09
CA ARG A 92 15.92 3.83 22.07
C ARG A 92 16.17 4.50 20.71
N TYR A 93 15.34 5.49 20.35
CA TYR A 93 15.37 6.17 19.07
C TYR A 93 15.89 7.61 19.11
N SER A 94 16.61 8.02 20.17
CA SER A 94 17.12 9.39 20.35
C SER A 94 17.89 9.94 19.12
N HIS A 95 18.65 9.07 18.47
CA HIS A 95 19.39 9.31 17.22
C HIS A 95 18.55 9.84 16.02
N ILE A 96 17.21 9.74 16.09
CA ILE A 96 16.32 10.23 15.02
C ILE A 96 16.46 11.76 14.91
N TYR A 97 16.54 12.45 16.05
CA TYR A 97 16.72 13.89 16.08
C TYR A 97 18.09 14.32 15.54
N ASP A 98 19.15 13.52 15.73
CA ASP A 98 20.44 13.81 15.13
C ASP A 98 20.43 13.66 13.61
N SER A 99 19.74 12.64 13.06
CA SER A 99 19.56 12.52 11.61
C SER A 99 18.74 13.68 11.05
N LEU A 100 17.60 14.00 11.66
CA LEU A 100 16.73 15.11 11.23
C LEU A 100 17.44 16.48 11.30
N ARG A 101 18.22 16.73 12.36
CA ARG A 101 18.94 18.00 12.59
C ARG A 101 20.11 18.20 11.65
N THR A 102 20.80 17.13 11.27
CA THR A 102 22.04 17.22 10.47
C THR A 102 21.83 16.90 8.99
N GLY A 103 20.75 16.20 8.65
CA GLY A 103 20.54 15.55 7.35
C GLY A 103 21.56 14.45 7.03
N GLN A 104 22.48 14.13 7.97
CA GLN A 104 23.55 13.17 7.75
C GLN A 104 23.08 11.74 8.06
N PRO A 105 23.63 10.73 7.37
CA PRO A 105 23.39 9.33 7.70
C PRO A 105 23.77 9.03 9.16
N GLN A 106 22.85 8.40 9.87
CA GLN A 106 23.06 7.86 11.21
C GLN A 106 23.09 6.33 11.16
N THR A 107 23.67 5.72 12.18
CA THR A 107 23.77 4.26 12.28
C THR A 107 23.12 3.77 13.57
N PHE A 108 22.33 2.71 13.49
CA PHE A 108 21.63 2.11 14.62
C PHE A 108 21.72 0.58 14.60
N ARG A 109 21.29 -0.05 15.70
CA ARG A 109 21.00 -1.48 15.72
C ARG A 109 19.49 -1.69 15.66
N ASN A 110 19.03 -2.40 14.64
CA ASN A 110 17.61 -2.72 14.51
C ASN A 110 17.16 -3.75 15.58
N SER A 111 15.87 -4.07 15.61
CA SER A 111 15.29 -5.07 16.52
C SER A 111 15.82 -6.51 16.33
N ARG A 112 16.68 -6.76 15.34
CA ARG A 112 17.40 -8.03 15.13
C ARG A 112 18.89 -7.93 15.45
N GLY A 113 19.34 -6.79 15.98
CA GLY A 113 20.73 -6.52 16.37
C GLY A 113 21.66 -6.15 15.21
N GLU A 114 21.17 -6.16 13.97
CA GLU A 114 21.91 -5.82 12.77
C GLU A 114 22.23 -4.33 12.74
N GLN A 115 23.43 -3.97 12.28
CA GLN A 115 23.82 -2.58 12.14
C GLN A 115 23.28 -2.01 10.83
N VAL A 116 22.51 -0.92 10.93
CA VAL A 116 21.80 -0.31 9.80
C VAL A 116 22.17 1.17 9.73
N THR A 117 22.60 1.63 8.56
CA THR A 117 22.79 3.05 8.26
C THR A 117 21.57 3.59 7.50
N TYR A 118 21.04 4.70 7.98
CA TYR A 118 19.85 5.36 7.45
C TYR A 118 20.06 6.88 7.42
N ALA A 119 19.28 7.59 6.61
CA ALA A 119 19.18 9.05 6.68
C ALA A 119 17.70 9.45 6.73
N LEU A 120 17.38 10.43 7.56
CA LEU A 120 16.09 11.09 7.59
C LEU A 120 16.23 12.54 7.14
N ARG A 121 15.30 12.96 6.29
CA ARG A 121 15.14 14.36 5.88
C ARG A 121 13.72 14.81 6.17
N ALA A 122 13.56 15.91 6.88
CA ALA A 122 12.27 16.61 6.95
C ALA A 122 11.97 17.26 5.59
N ASN A 123 10.74 17.07 5.11
CA ASN A 123 10.18 17.67 3.91
C ASN A 123 9.24 18.80 4.30
N ARG A 124 8.57 19.41 3.30
CA ARG A 124 7.55 20.43 3.58
C ARG A 124 6.31 19.77 4.20
N ASP A 125 5.91 20.25 5.37
CA ASP A 125 4.66 19.85 6.02
C ASP A 125 3.44 20.20 5.16
N GLN A 126 2.39 19.39 5.25
CA GLN A 126 1.19 19.51 4.44
C GLN A 126 -0.08 19.35 5.30
N GLY A 127 -0.64 20.49 5.72
CA GLY A 127 -1.82 20.53 6.58
C GLY A 127 -1.53 19.87 7.94
N ASP A 128 -2.33 18.87 8.29
CA ASP A 128 -2.22 18.14 9.57
C ASP A 128 -1.10 17.07 9.60
N TYR A 129 -0.17 17.10 8.64
CA TYR A 129 0.89 16.10 8.49
C TYR A 129 2.28 16.72 8.38
N ARG A 130 3.20 16.19 9.18
CA ARG A 130 4.64 16.34 8.98
C ARG A 130 5.15 15.26 8.04
N ASN A 131 6.04 15.66 7.13
CA ASN A 131 6.50 14.82 6.04
C ASN A 131 8.01 14.60 6.11
N TYR A 132 8.44 13.37 5.84
CA TYR A 132 9.85 13.00 5.87
C TYR A 132 10.18 12.08 4.69
N THR A 133 11.45 12.03 4.31
CA THR A 133 12.01 10.95 3.49
C THR A 133 12.94 10.14 4.38
N LEU A 134 12.67 8.84 4.49
CA LEU A 134 13.58 7.86 5.07
C LEU A 134 14.35 7.17 3.93
N GLN A 135 15.68 7.17 4.02
CA GLN A 135 16.55 6.42 3.12
C GLN A 135 17.30 5.34 3.91
N ILE A 136 17.27 4.09 3.43
CA ILE A 136 18.10 2.98 3.94
C ILE A 136 18.83 2.31 2.78
N GLY A 137 20.14 2.53 2.72
CA GLY A 137 20.96 2.17 1.56
C GLY A 137 20.51 2.92 0.30
N ARG A 138 20.17 2.19 -0.76
CA ARG A 138 19.70 2.73 -2.03
C ARG A 138 18.17 2.92 -2.14
N ASN A 139 17.40 2.48 -1.14
CA ASN A 139 15.95 2.58 -1.15
C ASN A 139 15.50 3.77 -0.30
N GLN A 140 14.45 4.45 -0.76
CA GLN A 140 13.82 5.57 -0.07
C GLN A 140 12.32 5.33 0.06
N VAL A 141 11.72 5.86 1.13
CA VAL A 141 10.28 5.83 1.36
C VAL A 141 9.84 7.16 1.98
N GLU A 142 8.71 7.70 1.51
CA GLU A 142 8.09 8.86 2.12
C GLU A 142 7.33 8.47 3.39
N VAL A 143 7.44 9.28 4.43
CA VAL A 143 6.72 9.07 5.70
C VAL A 143 5.87 10.29 6.00
N ASN A 144 4.55 10.11 6.12
CA ASN A 144 3.62 11.17 6.52
C ASN A 144 3.07 10.87 7.93
N LEU A 145 3.40 11.70 8.92
CA LEU A 145 2.94 11.53 10.30
C LEU A 145 1.92 12.60 10.64
N ALA A 146 0.73 12.21 11.11
CA ALA A 146 -0.21 13.18 11.66
C ALA A 146 0.44 13.98 12.80
N ASN A 147 0.15 15.27 12.91
CA ASN A 147 0.85 16.19 13.83
C ASN A 147 0.81 15.79 15.31
N ARG A 148 -0.14 14.93 15.72
CA ARG A 148 -0.30 14.43 17.10
C ARG A 148 0.45 13.10 17.38
N VAL A 149 1.10 12.50 16.39
CA VAL A 149 1.93 11.29 16.54
C VAL A 149 3.30 11.66 17.13
N ASP A 150 3.82 10.88 18.09
CA ASP A 150 5.19 11.07 18.58
C ASP A 150 6.21 10.72 17.49
N GLU A 151 6.98 11.72 17.09
CA GLU A 151 7.84 11.71 15.89
C GLU A 151 8.98 10.72 15.99
N ALA A 152 9.77 10.79 17.07
CA ALA A 152 10.93 9.93 17.26
C ALA A 152 10.52 8.46 17.37
N THR A 153 9.42 8.16 18.07
CA THR A 153 8.91 6.79 18.18
C THR A 153 8.40 6.27 16.84
N ALA A 154 7.64 7.08 16.08
CA ALA A 154 7.13 6.66 14.77
C ALA A 154 8.25 6.44 13.75
N LEU A 155 9.15 7.43 13.57
CA LEU A 155 10.27 7.33 12.63
C LEU A 155 11.26 6.25 13.05
N GLY A 156 11.49 6.06 14.35
CA GLY A 156 12.31 4.97 14.90
C GLY A 156 11.75 3.59 14.56
N ARG A 157 10.47 3.35 14.84
CA ARG A 157 9.80 2.09 14.49
C ARG A 157 9.75 1.84 12.98
N ILE A 158 9.42 2.85 12.18
CA ILE A 158 9.42 2.73 10.72
C ILE A 158 10.82 2.41 10.20
N SER A 159 11.87 3.06 10.72
CA SER A 159 13.25 2.78 10.34
C SER A 159 13.67 1.35 10.70
N ASP A 160 13.32 0.88 11.91
CA ASP A 160 13.52 -0.50 12.35
C ASP A 160 12.81 -1.49 11.42
N TYR A 161 11.49 -1.42 11.30
CA TYR A 161 10.69 -2.40 10.54
C TYR A 161 10.96 -2.38 9.03
N TYR A 162 11.26 -1.21 8.45
CA TYR A 162 11.68 -1.09 7.06
C TYR A 162 13.09 -1.68 6.82
N SER A 163 13.99 -1.61 7.82
CA SER A 163 15.29 -2.27 7.73
C SER A 163 15.19 -3.79 7.73
N LEU A 164 14.18 -4.38 8.38
CA LEU A 164 13.96 -5.84 8.40
C LEU A 164 13.53 -6.40 7.04
N GLN A 165 12.97 -5.56 6.16
CA GLN A 165 12.60 -5.96 4.81
C GLN A 165 13.86 -6.30 3.99
N PRO A 166 13.85 -7.36 3.16
CA PRO A 166 14.93 -7.64 2.22
C PRO A 166 15.22 -6.43 1.32
N GLU A 167 16.49 -6.03 1.20
CA GLU A 167 16.91 -4.78 0.53
C GLU A 167 16.49 -4.71 -0.95
N GLN A 168 16.33 -5.88 -1.59
CA GLN A 168 15.83 -6.00 -2.95
C GLN A 168 14.32 -5.84 -3.09
N LEU A 169 13.54 -5.89 -1.99
CA LEU A 169 12.07 -5.75 -1.97
C LEU A 169 11.59 -4.41 -1.40
N ARG A 170 12.46 -3.65 -0.72
CA ARG A 170 12.14 -2.37 -0.08
C ARG A 170 11.47 -1.33 -1.00
N GLY A 171 11.76 -1.37 -2.30
CA GLY A 171 11.12 -0.53 -3.33
C GLY A 171 9.67 -0.91 -3.68
N ALA A 172 9.05 -1.87 -2.99
CA ALA A 172 7.63 -2.16 -3.11
C ALA A 172 6.72 -1.12 -2.42
N VAL A 173 7.25 -0.37 -1.45
CA VAL A 173 6.52 0.67 -0.70
C VAL A 173 7.18 2.03 -0.94
N GLU A 174 6.38 2.98 -1.40
CA GLU A 174 6.72 4.36 -1.75
C GLU A 174 6.33 5.33 -0.62
N THR A 175 5.20 5.07 0.06
CA THR A 175 4.67 5.95 1.12
C THR A 175 4.19 5.15 2.34
N ILE A 176 4.55 5.60 3.54
CA ILE A 176 4.05 5.10 4.82
C ILE A 176 3.36 6.27 5.54
N LYS A 177 2.07 6.15 5.83
CA LYS A 177 1.29 7.16 6.56
C LYS A 177 0.86 6.63 7.93
N VAL A 178 0.93 7.48 8.95
CA VAL A 178 0.41 7.19 10.30
C VAL A 178 -0.64 8.23 10.67
N GLU A 179 -1.88 7.78 10.80
CA GLU A 179 -3.07 8.58 11.13
C GLU A 179 -3.55 8.29 12.56
N MET A 180 -4.11 9.31 13.22
CA MET A 180 -4.75 9.14 14.54
C MET A 180 -6.22 8.68 14.45
N GLY A 181 -6.85 8.82 13.29
CA GLY A 181 -8.23 8.40 13.05
C GLY A 181 -8.35 6.89 12.80
N ALA A 182 -9.57 6.38 12.85
CA ALA A 182 -9.90 5.04 12.37
C ALA A 182 -9.98 5.00 10.83
N ASN A 183 -9.85 3.83 10.23
CA ASN A 183 -10.05 3.65 8.79
C ASN A 183 -11.50 3.98 8.41
N PRO A 184 -11.76 4.98 7.54
CA PRO A 184 -13.13 5.34 7.13
C PRO A 184 -13.85 4.22 6.37
N ARG A 185 -13.15 3.17 5.92
CA ARG A 185 -13.71 1.99 5.25
C ARG A 185 -13.98 0.80 6.19
N ASN A 186 -13.86 0.94 7.51
CA ASN A 186 -14.10 -0.16 8.46
C ASN A 186 -15.50 -0.80 8.27
N SER A 187 -16.55 -0.01 8.06
CA SER A 187 -17.93 -0.51 7.84
C SER A 187 -18.15 -1.21 6.49
N TYR A 188 -17.20 -1.10 5.55
CA TYR A 188 -17.15 -1.91 4.34
C TYR A 188 -16.49 -3.25 4.63
N TRP A 189 -15.30 -3.25 5.24
CA TRP A 189 -14.55 -4.47 5.57
C TRP A 189 -15.23 -5.37 6.61
N GLU A 190 -15.94 -4.78 7.58
CA GLU A 190 -16.83 -5.48 8.50
C GLU A 190 -17.86 -6.37 7.77
N LYS A 191 -18.40 -5.88 6.65
CA LYS A 191 -19.36 -6.61 5.82
C LYS A 191 -18.67 -7.63 4.91
N GLU A 192 -17.58 -7.22 4.24
CA GLU A 192 -16.78 -8.08 3.36
C GLU A 192 -16.28 -9.34 4.09
N TYR A 193 -15.86 -9.19 5.35
CA TYR A 193 -15.38 -10.29 6.17
C TYR A 193 -16.46 -10.99 7.01
N GLY A 194 -17.66 -10.41 7.13
CA GLY A 194 -18.67 -10.89 8.08
C GLY A 194 -18.15 -10.88 9.53
N MET A 195 -17.44 -9.82 9.93
CA MET A 195 -16.81 -9.67 11.24
C MET A 195 -17.38 -8.44 11.95
N PRO A 196 -18.48 -8.58 12.73
CA PRO A 196 -19.10 -7.46 13.45
C PRO A 196 -18.09 -6.72 14.33
N GLY A 197 -18.09 -5.39 14.25
CA GLY A 197 -17.18 -4.52 14.98
C GLY A 197 -15.75 -4.45 14.43
N PHE A 198 -15.46 -4.98 13.24
CA PHE A 198 -14.12 -4.96 12.64
C PHE A 198 -13.52 -3.53 12.60
N GLN A 199 -12.27 -3.42 13.04
CA GLN A 199 -11.47 -2.20 12.93
C GLN A 199 -10.12 -2.52 12.30
N SER A 200 -9.74 -1.83 11.23
CA SER A 200 -8.43 -1.97 10.60
C SER A 200 -7.34 -1.34 11.49
N ALA A 201 -6.24 -2.05 11.74
CA ALA A 201 -4.99 -1.48 12.25
C ALA A 201 -4.29 -0.66 11.16
N ALA A 202 -4.30 -1.16 9.94
CA ALA A 202 -3.68 -0.54 8.79
C ALA A 202 -4.38 -0.96 7.47
N VAL A 203 -3.92 -0.41 6.34
CA VAL A 203 -4.18 -0.87 4.97
C VAL A 203 -2.90 -0.72 4.15
N GLY A 204 -2.56 -1.75 3.38
CA GLY A 204 -1.39 -1.81 2.50
C GLY A 204 -1.78 -2.13 1.05
N GLY A 205 -1.21 -1.41 0.09
CA GLY A 205 -1.39 -1.70 -1.33
C GLY A 205 -1.07 -0.49 -2.21
N GLY A 206 -0.97 -0.70 -3.52
CA GLY A 206 -0.68 0.36 -4.49
C GLY A 206 0.68 1.06 -4.35
N GLY A 207 1.59 0.58 -3.49
CA GLY A 207 2.83 1.27 -3.10
C GLY A 207 2.73 2.01 -1.76
N ARG A 208 1.63 1.83 -1.00
CA ARG A 208 1.34 2.59 0.21
C ARG A 208 1.07 1.68 1.41
N ILE A 209 1.46 2.12 2.59
CA ILE A 209 0.97 1.62 3.89
C ILE A 209 0.31 2.79 4.61
N THR A 210 -0.89 2.60 5.17
CA THR A 210 -1.56 3.59 6.04
C THR A 210 -1.94 2.91 7.35
N VAL A 211 -1.33 3.34 8.46
CA VAL A 211 -1.62 2.87 9.82
C VAL A 211 -2.62 3.82 10.48
N PHE A 212 -3.63 3.27 11.13
CA PHE A 212 -4.74 4.00 11.78
C PHE A 212 -4.59 3.96 13.31
N GLY A 213 -5.23 4.87 14.04
CA GLY A 213 -5.16 4.93 15.51
C GLY A 213 -3.78 5.25 16.11
N GLY A 214 -2.79 5.62 15.29
CA GLY A 214 -1.46 6.07 15.73
C GLY A 214 -0.50 4.95 16.15
N LEU A 215 0.40 5.28 17.09
CA LEU A 215 1.50 4.39 17.52
C LEU A 215 1.08 3.01 18.08
N PRO A 216 -0.07 2.83 18.75
CA PRO A 216 -0.49 1.50 19.21
C PRO A 216 -0.67 0.47 18.09
N GLN A 217 -1.02 0.91 16.86
CA GLN A 217 -1.17 0.04 15.69
C GLN A 217 0.11 -0.03 14.82
N LEU A 218 1.06 0.90 15.02
CA LEU A 218 2.39 0.82 14.40
C LEU A 218 3.24 -0.23 15.12
N LYS A 219 2.95 -1.49 14.84
CA LYS A 219 3.63 -2.70 15.35
C LYS A 219 4.41 -3.38 14.22
N GLU A 220 5.42 -4.17 14.59
CA GLU A 220 6.24 -4.93 13.62
C GLU A 220 5.37 -5.86 12.76
N ARG A 221 4.47 -6.63 13.40
CA ARG A 221 3.56 -7.58 12.74
C ARG A 221 2.71 -6.89 11.67
N THR A 222 1.94 -5.88 12.08
CA THR A 222 1.12 -5.03 11.19
C THR A 222 1.94 -4.43 10.04
N PHE A 223 3.14 -3.93 10.32
CA PHE A 223 3.98 -3.36 9.26
C PHE A 223 4.37 -4.38 8.20
N HIS A 224 4.81 -5.59 8.61
CA HIS A 224 5.22 -6.66 7.70
C HIS A 224 4.07 -7.20 6.86
N HIS A 225 2.89 -7.37 7.45
CA HIS A 225 1.67 -7.78 6.77
C HIS A 225 1.35 -6.81 5.61
N GLU A 226 1.28 -5.51 5.89
CA GLU A 226 0.96 -4.49 4.88
C GLU A 226 2.07 -4.30 3.84
N PHE A 227 3.32 -4.58 4.22
CA PHE A 227 4.43 -4.69 3.28
C PHE A 227 4.24 -5.89 2.33
N GLY A 228 3.70 -7.00 2.83
CA GLY A 228 3.34 -8.19 2.07
C GLY A 228 2.35 -7.88 0.93
N HIS A 229 1.25 -7.16 1.18
CA HIS A 229 0.33 -6.73 0.11
C HIS A 229 1.02 -5.90 -0.97
N ASN A 230 1.92 -4.99 -0.59
CA ASN A 230 2.66 -4.16 -1.54
C ASN A 230 3.66 -4.99 -2.38
N ILE A 231 4.32 -5.98 -1.78
CA ILE A 231 5.17 -6.94 -2.48
C ILE A 231 4.34 -7.78 -3.47
N GLY A 232 3.19 -8.31 -3.04
CA GLY A 232 2.32 -9.12 -3.90
C GLY A 232 1.92 -8.38 -5.17
N ASN A 233 1.47 -7.13 -5.00
CA ASN A 233 1.16 -6.20 -6.09
C ASN A 233 2.37 -5.99 -7.02
N ALA A 234 3.54 -5.66 -6.45
CA ALA A 234 4.74 -5.36 -7.22
C ALA A 234 5.25 -6.57 -8.01
N VAL A 235 5.17 -7.77 -7.44
CA VAL A 235 5.54 -9.03 -8.11
C VAL A 235 4.56 -9.38 -9.23
N ARG A 236 3.25 -9.27 -9.02
CA ARG A 236 2.24 -9.44 -10.10
C ARG A 236 2.48 -8.46 -11.24
N ILE A 237 2.74 -7.18 -10.95
CA ILE A 237 3.05 -6.17 -11.97
C ILE A 237 4.33 -6.53 -12.74
N ALA A 238 5.35 -7.10 -12.08
CA ALA A 238 6.57 -7.56 -12.74
C ALA A 238 6.31 -8.78 -13.65
N GLN A 239 5.61 -9.81 -13.16
CA GLN A 239 5.21 -10.99 -13.94
C GLN A 239 4.36 -10.60 -15.16
N ASP A 240 3.37 -9.72 -15.00
CA ASP A 240 2.56 -9.24 -16.12
C ASP A 240 3.38 -8.40 -17.13
N ARG A 241 4.45 -7.71 -16.72
CA ARG A 241 5.38 -7.02 -17.64
C ARG A 241 6.25 -8.02 -18.39
N GLU A 242 6.70 -9.09 -17.73
CA GLU A 242 7.46 -10.19 -18.33
C GLU A 242 6.62 -10.91 -19.38
N SER A 243 5.39 -11.33 -19.05
CA SER A 243 4.49 -11.99 -20.00
C SER A 243 4.09 -11.10 -21.19
N ARG A 244 3.93 -9.78 -21.00
CA ARG A 244 3.74 -8.85 -22.14
C ARG A 244 4.97 -8.79 -23.05
N ARG A 245 6.18 -8.75 -22.49
CA ARG A 245 7.44 -8.75 -23.27
C ARG A 245 7.65 -10.07 -24.02
N ALA A 246 7.23 -11.18 -23.44
CA ALA A 246 7.27 -12.50 -24.07
C ALA A 246 6.15 -12.74 -25.11
N GLY A 247 5.20 -11.80 -25.25
CA GLY A 247 4.01 -11.98 -26.11
C GLY A 247 3.01 -13.02 -25.60
N THR A 248 3.16 -13.50 -24.35
CA THR A 248 2.32 -14.54 -23.75
C THR A 248 1.16 -13.99 -22.94
N LEU A 249 1.18 -12.71 -22.55
CA LEU A 249 0.01 -12.04 -21.98
C LEU A 249 -0.88 -11.55 -23.12
N SER A 250 -2.04 -12.18 -23.32
CA SER A 250 -3.08 -11.59 -24.18
C SER A 250 -3.57 -10.26 -23.58
N SER A 251 -4.07 -9.35 -24.43
CA SER A 251 -4.66 -8.08 -23.97
C SER A 251 -5.92 -8.27 -23.12
N ASP A 252 -6.53 -9.47 -23.16
CA ASP A 252 -7.75 -9.79 -22.45
C ASP A 252 -7.46 -10.38 -21.07
N ARG A 253 -7.69 -9.57 -20.02
CA ARG A 253 -7.82 -10.06 -18.62
C ARG A 253 -8.91 -11.14 -18.46
N ALA A 254 -9.79 -11.31 -19.45
CA ALA A 254 -10.75 -12.41 -19.50
C ALA A 254 -10.08 -13.77 -19.76
N LEU A 255 -8.94 -13.80 -20.47
CA LEU A 255 -8.23 -15.04 -20.81
C LEU A 255 -7.45 -15.60 -19.60
N ASP A 256 -6.90 -14.74 -18.73
CA ASP A 256 -6.33 -15.15 -17.43
C ASP A 256 -7.38 -15.86 -16.53
N ARG A 257 -8.66 -15.49 -16.64
CA ARG A 257 -9.75 -16.22 -15.97
C ARG A 257 -10.10 -17.56 -16.65
N GLN A 258 -9.86 -17.69 -17.95
CA GLN A 258 -10.08 -18.94 -18.69
C GLN A 258 -8.93 -19.94 -18.53
N THR A 259 -7.71 -19.49 -18.24
CA THR A 259 -6.55 -20.36 -17.95
C THR A 259 -6.52 -20.86 -16.51
N GLY A 260 -7.48 -20.45 -15.67
CA GLY A 260 -7.57 -20.90 -14.27
C GLY A 260 -6.64 -20.15 -13.31
N ASP A 261 -6.23 -18.92 -13.63
CA ASP A 261 -5.50 -18.05 -12.69
C ASP A 261 -6.47 -17.61 -11.58
N ALA A 262 -6.65 -18.48 -10.58
CA ALA A 262 -7.52 -18.28 -9.42
C ALA A 262 -6.97 -17.24 -8.43
N ASP A 263 -5.82 -16.63 -8.73
CA ASP A 263 -5.23 -15.55 -7.97
C ASP A 263 -5.93 -14.21 -8.21
N SER A 264 -6.09 -13.44 -7.13
CA SER A 264 -6.46 -12.02 -7.23
C SER A 264 -5.46 -11.27 -8.13
N PRO A 265 -5.87 -10.27 -8.94
CA PRO A 265 -5.02 -9.52 -9.87
C PRO A 265 -3.89 -8.69 -9.22
N ASN A 266 -3.63 -8.92 -7.94
CA ASN A 266 -2.78 -8.19 -7.02
C ASN A 266 -1.74 -9.10 -6.30
N LEU A 267 -1.62 -10.37 -6.69
CA LEU A 267 -0.80 -11.39 -5.99
C LEU A 267 0.11 -12.15 -6.95
N PRO A 268 1.27 -12.69 -6.52
CA PRO A 268 2.13 -13.46 -7.42
C PRO A 268 1.37 -14.64 -8.03
N ARG A 269 1.54 -14.88 -9.34
CA ARG A 269 0.90 -15.99 -10.05
C ARG A 269 1.29 -17.34 -9.44
N GLY A 270 0.30 -18.19 -9.23
CA GLY A 270 0.43 -19.51 -8.61
C GLY A 270 0.25 -19.53 -7.08
N HIS A 271 -0.13 -18.42 -6.44
CA HIS A 271 -0.27 -18.38 -4.98
C HIS A 271 -1.47 -19.18 -4.48
N SER A 272 -2.64 -19.09 -5.14
CA SER A 272 -3.82 -19.93 -4.90
C SER A 272 -3.50 -21.42 -5.01
N ALA A 273 -2.76 -21.81 -6.06
CA ALA A 273 -2.34 -23.20 -6.25
C ALA A 273 -1.38 -23.66 -5.14
N ALA A 274 -0.44 -22.81 -4.72
CA ALA A 274 0.45 -23.09 -3.59
C ALA A 274 -0.31 -23.21 -2.25
N ARG A 275 -1.27 -22.31 -1.98
CA ARG A 275 -2.17 -22.38 -0.82
C ARG A 275 -2.97 -23.68 -0.80
N GLN A 276 -3.55 -24.05 -1.94
CA GLN A 276 -4.32 -25.30 -2.07
C GLN A 276 -3.45 -26.54 -1.88
N ALA A 277 -2.24 -26.57 -2.46
CA ALA A 277 -1.31 -27.70 -2.35
C ALA A 277 -0.73 -27.88 -0.94
N ASP A 278 -0.59 -26.81 -0.17
CA ASP A 278 -0.23 -26.88 1.25
C ASP A 278 -1.39 -27.36 2.14
N GLY A 279 -2.64 -27.26 1.68
CA GLY A 279 -3.83 -27.82 2.34
C GLY A 279 -4.25 -27.16 3.68
N ARG A 280 -3.61 -26.06 4.06
CA ARG A 280 -3.87 -25.29 5.29
C ARG A 280 -3.51 -23.82 5.12
N SER A 281 -4.15 -22.97 5.91
CA SER A 281 -3.89 -21.53 5.97
C SER A 281 -2.85 -21.18 7.02
N VAL A 282 -2.20 -20.03 6.83
CA VAL A 282 -1.11 -19.57 7.72
C VAL A 282 -1.67 -19.12 9.07
N THR A 283 -2.76 -18.36 9.03
CA THR A 283 -3.57 -17.95 10.18
C THR A 283 -5.06 -18.01 9.83
N SER A 284 -5.92 -17.98 10.84
CA SER A 284 -7.39 -17.87 10.67
C SER A 284 -7.83 -16.55 10.02
N TYR A 285 -6.94 -15.55 9.97
CA TYR A 285 -7.17 -14.32 9.25
C TYR A 285 -6.82 -14.44 7.76
N GLY A 286 -5.72 -15.14 7.44
CA GLY A 286 -5.37 -15.53 6.08
C GLY A 286 -6.46 -16.34 5.36
N ASP A 287 -7.36 -16.99 6.11
CA ASP A 287 -8.53 -17.66 5.51
C ASP A 287 -9.53 -16.71 4.82
N ARG A 288 -9.58 -15.43 5.21
CA ARG A 288 -10.56 -14.44 4.71
C ARG A 288 -10.40 -14.13 3.24
N SER A 289 -9.18 -14.08 2.72
CA SER A 289 -8.93 -13.96 1.28
C SER A 289 -7.57 -14.52 0.87
N ILE A 290 -7.41 -14.84 -0.41
CA ILE A 290 -6.12 -15.26 -0.98
C ILE A 290 -5.04 -14.15 -0.82
N ALA A 291 -5.45 -12.87 -0.75
CA ALA A 291 -4.52 -11.77 -0.54
C ALA A 291 -4.03 -11.69 0.91
N GLU A 292 -4.93 -11.93 1.86
CA GLU A 292 -4.63 -12.00 3.30
C GLU A 292 -3.68 -13.17 3.59
N ASP A 293 -3.91 -14.35 2.99
CA ASP A 293 -3.00 -15.50 3.10
C ASP A 293 -1.58 -15.18 2.62
N PHE A 294 -1.42 -14.43 1.53
CA PHE A 294 -0.10 -13.99 1.06
C PHE A 294 0.59 -13.03 2.05
N ALA A 295 -0.15 -12.04 2.57
CA ALA A 295 0.37 -11.06 3.51
C ALA A 295 0.80 -11.71 4.84
N GLU A 296 -0.07 -12.54 5.43
CA GLU A 296 0.23 -13.33 6.63
C GLU A 296 1.40 -14.30 6.39
N PHE A 297 1.51 -14.93 5.21
CA PHE A 297 2.66 -15.79 4.90
C PHE A 297 3.99 -15.04 4.84
N TYR A 298 4.00 -13.87 4.18
CA TYR A 298 5.18 -13.02 4.09
C TYR A 298 5.61 -12.49 5.46
N GLU A 299 4.63 -12.11 6.27
CA GLU A 299 4.83 -11.66 7.64
C GLU A 299 5.42 -12.77 8.53
N GLU A 300 4.82 -13.97 8.54
CA GLU A 300 5.35 -15.12 9.29
C GLU A 300 6.75 -15.54 8.80
N TYR A 301 7.08 -15.34 7.51
CA TYR A 301 8.45 -15.54 7.00
C TYR A 301 9.45 -14.56 7.64
N LEU A 302 9.12 -13.27 7.77
CA LEU A 302 9.99 -12.30 8.44
C LEU A 302 10.10 -12.55 9.95
N LEU A 303 8.99 -12.93 10.60
CA LEU A 303 9.00 -13.33 12.01
C LEU A 303 9.79 -14.64 12.22
N ALA A 304 9.71 -15.60 11.30
CA ALA A 304 10.51 -16.83 11.31
C ALA A 304 12.01 -16.52 11.13
N LYS A 305 12.38 -15.62 10.22
CA LYS A 305 13.77 -15.13 10.11
C LYS A 305 14.26 -14.51 11.41
N GLY A 306 13.43 -13.68 12.06
CA GLY A 306 13.76 -13.10 13.37
C GLY A 306 13.98 -14.12 14.48
N ARG A 307 13.27 -15.25 14.42
CA ARG A 307 13.42 -16.42 15.32
C ARG A 307 14.57 -17.36 14.91
N GLY A 308 15.26 -17.08 13.80
CA GLY A 308 16.42 -17.84 13.31
C GLY A 308 16.08 -19.08 12.47
N ASN A 309 17.12 -19.74 11.95
CA ASN A 309 17.01 -20.77 10.91
C ASN A 309 16.05 -21.92 11.24
N ASN A 310 15.95 -22.35 12.50
CA ASN A 310 15.05 -23.43 12.90
C ASN A 310 13.57 -23.09 12.65
N ALA A 311 13.17 -21.85 12.91
CA ALA A 311 11.80 -21.38 12.65
C ALA A 311 11.54 -21.25 11.15
N VAL A 312 12.52 -20.78 10.37
CA VAL A 312 12.42 -20.74 8.90
C VAL A 312 12.25 -22.14 8.30
N GLN A 313 13.02 -23.13 8.79
CA GLN A 313 12.89 -24.53 8.36
C GLN A 313 11.55 -25.14 8.80
N GLN A 314 11.01 -24.75 9.96
CA GLN A 314 9.67 -25.17 10.38
C GLN A 314 8.58 -24.58 9.47
N LEU A 315 8.67 -23.29 9.12
CA LEU A 315 7.75 -22.65 8.18
C LEU A 315 7.81 -23.33 6.81
N LYS A 316 9.02 -23.63 6.30
CA LYS A 316 9.23 -24.34 5.03
C LYS A 316 8.67 -25.78 5.03
N ARG A 317 8.71 -26.48 6.17
CA ARG A 317 8.05 -27.80 6.33
C ARG A 317 6.53 -27.68 6.42
N ASN A 318 6.00 -26.61 6.98
CA ASN A 318 4.57 -26.41 7.15
C ASN A 318 3.89 -25.98 5.84
N PHE A 319 4.54 -25.12 5.06
CA PHE A 319 3.98 -24.50 3.86
C PHE A 319 4.97 -24.61 2.66
N PRO A 320 5.36 -25.83 2.25
CA PRO A 320 6.44 -26.03 1.28
C PRO A 320 6.16 -25.39 -0.08
N ASN A 321 4.91 -25.37 -0.54
CA ASN A 321 4.57 -24.83 -1.86
C ASN A 321 4.58 -23.29 -1.84
N ARG A 322 3.99 -22.66 -0.80
CA ARG A 322 4.10 -21.20 -0.62
C ARG A 322 5.54 -20.76 -0.43
N PHE A 323 6.35 -21.53 0.33
CA PHE A 323 7.75 -21.20 0.55
C PHE A 323 8.57 -21.30 -0.75
N ALA A 324 8.35 -22.33 -1.56
CA ALA A 324 9.00 -22.46 -2.86
C ALA A 324 8.60 -21.34 -3.84
N LEU A 325 7.34 -20.89 -3.80
CA LEU A 325 6.88 -19.73 -4.57
C LEU A 325 7.52 -18.43 -4.06
N LEU A 326 7.63 -18.23 -2.74
CA LEU A 326 8.30 -17.07 -2.14
C LEU A 326 9.79 -17.02 -2.53
N GLU A 327 10.51 -18.15 -2.48
CA GLU A 327 11.91 -18.23 -2.94
C GLU A 327 12.04 -17.90 -4.43
N ARG A 328 11.19 -18.52 -5.28
CA ARG A 328 11.30 -18.44 -6.74
C ARG A 328 10.79 -17.13 -7.34
N GLU A 329 9.63 -16.65 -6.91
CA GLU A 329 8.91 -15.52 -7.53
C GLU A 329 9.08 -14.20 -6.78
N VAL A 330 9.45 -14.22 -5.50
CA VAL A 330 9.48 -13.01 -4.66
C VAL A 330 10.91 -12.64 -4.29
N LEU A 331 11.60 -13.49 -3.52
CA LEU A 331 12.93 -13.19 -2.97
C LEU A 331 14.03 -13.10 -4.03
N SER A 332 13.84 -13.74 -5.18
CA SER A 332 14.70 -13.66 -6.37
C SER A 332 14.64 -12.31 -7.09
N ARG A 333 13.57 -11.52 -6.88
CA ARG A 333 13.32 -10.29 -7.62
C ARG A 333 13.97 -9.08 -6.97
N ARG A 334 14.46 -8.17 -7.81
CA ARG A 334 14.86 -6.82 -7.40
C ARG A 334 13.76 -5.84 -7.76
N LEU A 335 12.90 -5.54 -6.79
CA LEU A 335 11.87 -4.52 -6.88
C LEU A 335 12.52 -3.14 -6.72
N SER A 336 12.79 -2.52 -7.86
CA SER A 336 13.00 -1.07 -7.98
C SER A 336 11.88 -0.49 -8.83
N ARG A 337 11.38 0.66 -8.42
CA ARG A 337 10.59 1.55 -9.26
C ARG A 337 11.46 2.76 -9.63
#